data_AF-A0A836RKR5-F1
#
_entry.id   AF-A0A836RKR5-F1
#
_cell.length_a   1.000
_cell.length_b   1.000
_cell.length_c   1.000
_cell.angle_alpha   90.00
_cell.angle_beta   90.00
_cell.angle_gamma   90.00
#
_symmetry.space_group_name_H-M   'P 1'
#
loop_
_entity.id
_entity.type
_entity.pdbx_description
1 polymer ?
#
loop_
_entity_poly.entity_id
_entity_poly.type
_entity_poly.pdbx_seq_one_letter_code
_entity_poly.pdbx_strand_id
1 'polypeptide(L)'
;MKRELPSRFCWSLLACCAVLAAWAGRSCAGEDPEAAAEAARRASLNHVLYRDRQQQLLLRRARRALTTGQMVEGIRLLQAVLDSPEDSHVWTGEPPGLSSVRREAAGLLDSLGADAWRTYERLYGPEAARLLQEAQRAGQIGDVDQVIRRYFHTEAGFRAVCWKASWWMDRGRFRMAAHCWQPLLRSPVHASRITPSLIQKVVLAYRWSGRAA
;
A
#
# COMPACT_ATOMS: atom_id res chain seq x y z
N MET A 1 -66.57 45.46 -7.60
CA MET A 1 -67.19 44.14 -7.87
C MET A 1 -66.82 43.22 -6.72
N LYS A 2 -67.83 42.65 -6.05
CA LYS A 2 -67.76 41.90 -4.78
C LYS A 2 -67.05 40.54 -4.91
N ARG A 3 -66.43 40.09 -3.80
CA ARG A 3 -66.38 38.72 -3.19
C ARG A 3 -65.01 38.53 -2.52
N GLU A 4 -64.82 38.63 -1.20
CA GLU A 4 -65.27 37.80 -0.04
C GLU A 4 -64.81 36.32 -0.08
N LEU A 5 -63.81 36.03 0.77
CA LEU A 5 -63.61 34.86 1.67
C LEU A 5 -63.20 33.47 1.09
N PRO A 6 -62.81 32.47 1.93
CA PRO A 6 -61.75 32.47 2.96
C PRO A 6 -60.93 31.15 3.02
N SER A 7 -59.94 31.16 3.92
CA SER A 7 -59.26 30.01 4.53
C SER A 7 -60.21 28.90 5.02
N ARG A 8 -59.98 27.63 4.62
CA ARG A 8 -60.17 26.38 5.40
C ARG A 8 -59.52 25.23 4.61
N PHE A 9 -58.56 24.50 5.18
CA PHE A 9 -58.37 23.04 5.02
C PHE A 9 -57.20 22.58 5.90
N CYS A 10 -57.41 22.71 7.21
CA CYS A 10 -56.82 21.81 8.20
C CYS A 10 -57.89 20.73 8.39
N TRP A 11 -57.58 19.46 8.10
CA TRP A 11 -58.25 18.21 8.53
C TRP A 11 -57.80 17.05 7.62
N SER A 12 -56.73 16.35 8.01
CA SER A 12 -56.47 14.94 7.63
C SER A 12 -55.23 14.38 8.35
N LEU A 13 -55.07 14.71 9.63
CA LEU A 13 -54.25 13.97 10.58
C LEU A 13 -55.22 13.12 11.40
N LEU A 14 -55.47 11.86 11.02
CA LEU A 14 -55.98 10.75 11.88
C LEU A 14 -56.46 9.51 11.10
N ALA A 15 -55.76 9.07 10.05
CA ALA A 15 -56.08 7.78 9.42
C ALA A 15 -54.87 7.11 8.77
N CYS A 16 -53.81 6.86 9.53
CA CYS A 16 -52.90 5.73 9.27
C CYS A 16 -51.94 5.44 10.45
N CYS A 17 -52.43 5.55 11.69
CA CYS A 17 -51.70 5.14 12.89
C CYS A 17 -51.80 3.62 13.18
N ALA A 18 -52.21 2.79 12.23
CA ALA A 18 -52.48 1.37 12.47
C ALA A 18 -51.83 0.38 11.49
N VAL A 19 -50.74 0.78 10.81
CA VAL A 19 -49.84 -0.15 10.09
C VAL A 19 -48.36 0.03 10.47
N LEU A 20 -48.03 1.03 11.28
CA LEU A 20 -46.66 1.32 11.76
C LEU A 20 -46.32 0.67 13.12
N ALA A 21 -46.94 -0.46 13.45
CA ALA A 21 -46.66 -1.21 14.68
C ALA A 21 -46.19 -2.66 14.44
N ALA A 22 -45.68 -2.95 13.23
CA ALA A 22 -45.07 -4.24 12.89
C ALA A 22 -43.59 -4.14 12.48
N TRP A 23 -42.97 -2.96 12.58
CA TRP A 23 -41.54 -2.73 12.28
C TRP A 23 -40.67 -2.49 13.52
N ALA A 24 -41.24 -2.52 14.72
CA ALA A 24 -40.54 -2.22 15.97
C ALA A 24 -40.14 -3.46 16.79
N GLY A 25 -39.95 -4.62 16.13
CA GLY A 25 -39.77 -5.88 16.85
C GLY A 25 -38.96 -6.92 16.09
N ARG A 26 -37.76 -6.56 15.60
CA ARG A 26 -36.74 -7.56 15.23
C ARG A 26 -35.34 -6.98 15.04
N SER A 27 -34.82 -6.30 16.06
CA SER A 27 -33.37 -6.19 16.24
C SER A 27 -32.91 -7.33 17.13
N CYS A 28 -33.01 -8.56 16.63
CA CYS A 28 -32.17 -9.64 17.14
C CYS A 28 -30.78 -9.39 16.57
N ALA A 29 -29.93 -8.82 17.42
CA ALA A 29 -28.48 -8.83 17.27
C ALA A 29 -28.03 -10.30 17.16
N GLY A 30 -27.94 -10.80 15.95
CA GLY A 30 -26.94 -11.80 15.61
C GLY A 30 -25.69 -11.01 15.28
N GLU A 31 -24.70 -10.98 16.16
CA GLU A 31 -23.34 -10.68 15.70
C GLU A 31 -23.05 -11.70 14.58
N ASP A 32 -22.73 -11.21 13.38
CA ASP A 32 -22.34 -12.10 12.29
C ASP A 32 -21.22 -13.01 12.82
N PRO A 33 -21.39 -14.34 12.81
CA PRO A 33 -20.43 -15.26 13.42
C PRO A 33 -19.04 -15.13 12.78
N GLU A 34 -18.99 -14.70 11.51
CA GLU A 34 -17.78 -14.36 10.79
C GLU A 34 -17.10 -13.09 11.35
N ALA A 35 -17.89 -12.05 11.67
CA ALA A 35 -17.37 -10.82 12.27
C ALA A 35 -16.83 -11.06 13.69
N ALA A 36 -17.51 -11.90 14.49
CA ALA A 36 -17.04 -12.30 15.81
C ALA A 36 -15.75 -13.15 15.75
N ALA A 37 -15.67 -14.10 14.81
CA ALA A 37 -14.48 -14.91 14.58
C ALA A 37 -13.27 -14.05 14.15
N GLU A 38 -13.50 -13.08 13.27
CA GLU A 38 -12.47 -12.14 12.81
C GLU A 38 -12.03 -11.19 13.94
N ALA A 39 -12.94 -10.70 14.78
CA ALA A 39 -12.59 -9.91 15.97
C ALA A 39 -11.72 -10.69 16.95
N ALA A 40 -12.06 -11.97 17.22
CA ALA A 40 -11.26 -12.86 18.06
C ALA A 40 -9.88 -13.15 17.44
N ARG A 41 -9.81 -13.33 16.11
CA ARG A 41 -8.55 -13.48 15.37
C ARG A 41 -7.68 -12.24 15.50
N ARG A 42 -8.24 -11.03 15.37
CA ARG A 42 -7.49 -9.77 15.55
C ARG A 42 -6.99 -9.61 16.97
N ALA A 43 -7.81 -9.91 17.98
CA ALA A 43 -7.40 -9.86 19.38
C ALA A 43 -6.20 -10.80 19.64
N SER A 44 -6.24 -12.00 19.06
CA SER A 44 -5.12 -12.95 19.11
C SER A 44 -3.89 -12.42 18.35
N LEU A 45 -4.04 -11.82 17.18
CA LEU A 45 -2.87 -11.32 16.45
C LEU A 45 -2.25 -10.08 17.13
N ASN A 46 -3.05 -9.26 17.81
CA ASN A 46 -2.57 -8.03 18.46
C ASN A 46 -1.51 -8.26 19.54
N HIS A 47 -1.45 -9.44 20.19
CA HIS A 47 -0.42 -9.72 21.20
C HIS A 47 0.88 -10.26 20.60
N VAL A 48 0.85 -10.79 19.37
CA VAL A 48 2.04 -11.36 18.69
C VAL A 48 2.71 -10.32 17.81
N LEU A 49 1.94 -9.43 17.19
CA LEU A 49 2.44 -8.53 16.17
C LEU A 49 3.31 -7.42 16.76
N TYR A 50 4.50 -7.23 16.17
CA TYR A 50 5.32 -6.06 16.44
C TYR A 50 4.61 -4.79 15.95
N ARG A 51 4.39 -3.85 16.88
CA ARG A 51 3.69 -2.59 16.63
C ARG A 51 4.49 -1.44 17.21
N ASP A 52 5.05 -0.63 16.33
CA ASP A 52 5.76 0.58 16.69
C ASP A 52 4.84 1.80 16.53
N ARG A 53 4.56 2.48 17.64
CA ARG A 53 3.74 3.69 17.68
C ARG A 53 4.36 4.80 16.83
N GLN A 54 5.68 4.91 16.78
CA GLN A 54 6.37 5.94 16.00
C GLN A 54 6.14 5.73 14.50
N GLN A 55 6.33 4.52 13.99
CA GLN A 55 6.10 4.21 12.57
C GLN A 55 4.63 4.43 12.18
N GLN A 56 3.68 4.03 13.04
CA GLN A 56 2.26 4.28 12.81
C GLN A 56 1.93 5.77 12.78
N LEU A 57 2.54 6.57 13.65
CA LEU A 57 2.38 8.02 13.65
C LEU A 57 2.97 8.67 12.39
N LEU A 58 4.15 8.24 11.94
CA LEU A 58 4.76 8.71 10.69
C LEU A 58 3.85 8.45 9.50
N LEU A 59 3.34 7.22 9.35
CA LEU A 59 2.41 6.87 8.27
C LEU A 59 1.12 7.72 8.32
N ARG A 60 0.54 7.92 9.52
CA ARG A 60 -0.65 8.77 9.68
C ARG A 60 -0.39 10.23 9.32
N ARG A 61 0.77 10.78 9.73
CA ARG A 61 1.18 12.15 9.39
C ARG A 61 1.44 12.30 7.90
N ALA A 62 2.09 11.31 7.28
CA ALA A 62 2.33 11.28 5.85
C ALA A 62 1.02 11.35 5.06
N ARG A 63 0.03 10.52 5.42
CA ARG A 63 -1.30 10.55 4.80
C ARG A 63 -1.93 11.94 4.89
N ARG A 64 -1.92 12.54 6.09
CA ARG A 64 -2.45 13.90 6.29
C ARG A 64 -1.73 14.92 5.42
N ALA A 65 -0.40 14.93 5.45
CA ALA A 65 0.42 15.85 4.65
C ALA A 65 0.06 15.75 3.16
N LEU A 66 -0.01 14.54 2.60
CA LEU A 66 -0.41 14.30 1.21
C LEU A 66 -1.82 14.80 0.90
N THR A 67 -2.81 14.53 1.77
CA THR A 67 -4.19 15.02 1.58
C THR A 67 -4.32 16.53 1.67
N THR A 68 -3.44 17.19 2.43
CA THR A 68 -3.41 18.66 2.56
C THR A 68 -2.56 19.35 1.49
N GLY A 69 -2.06 18.61 0.49
CA GLY A 69 -1.23 19.15 -0.59
C GLY A 69 0.24 19.38 -0.22
N GLN A 70 0.68 19.00 0.99
CA GLN A 70 2.06 19.11 1.44
C GLN A 70 2.91 17.95 0.91
N MET A 71 3.10 17.91 -0.42
CA MET A 71 3.69 16.77 -1.13
C MET A 71 5.10 16.40 -0.64
N VAL A 72 6.00 17.38 -0.52
CA VAL A 72 7.40 17.15 -0.12
C VAL A 72 7.48 16.58 1.30
N GLU A 73 6.68 17.12 2.22
CA GLU A 73 6.65 16.64 3.60
C GLU A 73 6.06 15.23 3.69
N GLY A 74 4.96 14.98 2.97
CA GLY A 74 4.38 13.64 2.86
C GLY A 74 5.39 12.62 2.37
N ILE A 75 6.11 12.92 1.29
CA ILE A 75 7.18 12.08 0.75
C ILE A 75 8.28 11.82 1.78
N ARG A 76 8.73 12.85 2.51
CA ARG A 76 9.76 12.70 3.56
C ARG A 76 9.32 11.79 4.69
N LEU A 77 8.08 11.93 5.14
CA LEU A 77 7.51 11.08 6.18
C LEU A 77 7.36 9.63 5.70
N LEU A 78 6.99 9.41 4.44
CA LEU A 78 6.97 8.06 3.86
C LEU A 78 8.38 7.47 3.79
N GLN A 79 9.38 8.25 3.38
CA GLN A 79 10.77 7.77 3.37
C GLN A 79 11.25 7.38 4.78
N ALA A 80 10.92 8.16 5.80
CA ALA A 80 11.29 7.85 7.18
C ALA A 80 10.69 6.50 7.65
N VAL A 81 9.51 6.13 7.16
CA VAL A 81 8.94 4.79 7.38
C VAL A 81 9.79 3.72 6.67
N LEU A 82 10.17 3.94 5.40
CA LEU A 82 10.97 2.98 4.64
C LEU A 82 12.39 2.78 5.22
N ASP A 83 12.96 3.84 5.79
CA ASP A 83 14.28 3.84 6.42
C ASP A 83 14.30 3.14 7.78
N SER A 84 13.13 2.88 8.37
CA SER A 84 13.04 2.21 9.67
C SER A 84 13.62 0.78 9.60
N PRO A 85 14.44 0.36 10.59
CA PRO A 85 15.14 -0.92 10.56
C PRO A 85 14.16 -2.11 10.57
N GLU A 86 13.18 -2.05 11.48
CA GLU A 86 12.13 -3.04 11.66
C GLU A 86 10.83 -2.65 10.98
N ASP A 87 9.98 -3.62 10.65
CA ASP A 87 8.65 -3.36 10.07
C ASP A 87 7.55 -3.54 11.13
N SER A 88 6.77 -2.49 11.38
CA SER A 88 5.58 -2.54 12.22
C SER A 88 4.35 -3.01 11.44
N HIS A 89 3.32 -3.46 12.14
CA HIS A 89 2.05 -3.87 11.54
C HIS A 89 0.90 -2.90 11.86
N VAL A 90 -0.04 -2.79 10.92
CA VAL A 90 -1.29 -2.04 11.03
C VAL A 90 -2.44 -2.84 10.43
N TRP A 91 -3.63 -2.61 10.98
CA TRP A 91 -4.87 -3.09 10.39
C TRP A 91 -5.35 -2.06 9.36
N THR A 92 -5.60 -2.51 8.13
CA THR A 92 -6.16 -1.71 7.04
C THR A 92 -7.68 -1.72 7.09
N GLY A 93 -8.31 -0.78 6.36
CA GLY A 93 -9.78 -0.66 6.26
C GLY A 93 -10.43 -1.79 5.47
N GLU A 94 -11.70 -1.63 5.10
CA GLU A 94 -12.57 -2.72 4.62
C GLU A 94 -12.21 -3.26 3.20
N PRO A 95 -12.10 -4.59 3.01
CA PRO A 95 -12.16 -5.61 4.04
C PRO A 95 -10.89 -5.57 4.90
N PRO A 96 -11.05 -5.60 6.23
CA PRO A 96 -9.96 -5.42 7.17
C PRO A 96 -8.86 -6.47 6.96
N GLY A 97 -7.66 -5.97 6.69
CA GLY A 97 -6.49 -6.78 6.40
C GLY A 97 -5.34 -6.42 7.32
N LEU A 98 -4.49 -7.40 7.61
CA LEU A 98 -3.21 -7.13 8.26
C LEU A 98 -2.20 -6.70 7.20
N SER A 99 -1.62 -5.51 7.35
CA SER A 99 -0.57 -4.99 6.47
C SER A 99 0.61 -4.49 7.28
N SER A 100 1.78 -4.45 6.65
CA SER A 100 2.96 -3.83 7.25
C SER A 100 2.96 -2.34 6.98
N VAL A 101 3.47 -1.55 7.93
CA VAL A 101 3.54 -0.09 7.80
C VAL A 101 4.40 0.29 6.62
N ARG A 102 5.48 -0.47 6.35
CA ARG A 102 6.31 -0.27 5.17
C ARG A 102 5.56 -0.56 3.87
N ARG A 103 4.75 -1.63 3.83
CA ARG A 103 3.92 -1.94 2.65
C ARG A 103 2.90 -0.84 2.39
N GLU A 104 2.26 -0.33 3.43
CA GLU A 104 1.35 0.82 3.30
C GLU A 104 2.06 2.06 2.78
N ALA A 105 3.27 2.36 3.25
CA ALA A 105 4.04 3.50 2.77
C ALA A 105 4.44 3.36 1.30
N ALA A 106 4.93 2.17 0.90
CA ALA A 106 5.26 1.87 -0.49
C ALA A 106 4.03 1.95 -1.41
N GLY A 107 2.89 1.40 -0.97
CA GLY A 107 1.63 1.49 -1.72
C GLY A 107 1.12 2.91 -1.86
N LEU A 108 1.31 3.77 -0.85
CA LEU A 108 1.01 5.19 -0.96
C LEU A 108 1.90 5.86 -2.02
N LEU A 109 3.22 5.62 -2.02
CA LEU A 109 4.14 6.14 -3.04
C LEU A 109 3.76 5.67 -4.46
N ASP A 110 3.38 4.39 -4.61
CA ASP A 110 2.90 3.84 -5.88
C ASP A 110 1.61 4.52 -6.37
N SER A 111 0.74 4.94 -5.45
CA SER A 111 -0.52 5.62 -5.78
C SER A 111 -0.35 7.10 -6.15
N LEU A 112 0.84 7.68 -5.93
CA LEU A 112 1.10 9.08 -6.28
C LEU A 112 1.25 9.25 -7.80
N GLY A 113 1.06 10.48 -8.30
CA GLY A 113 1.26 10.80 -9.72
C GLY A 113 2.73 11.04 -10.10
N ALA A 114 2.98 11.20 -11.41
CA ALA A 114 4.32 11.40 -11.97
C ALA A 114 5.12 12.56 -11.34
N ASP A 115 4.45 13.64 -10.93
CA ASP A 115 5.08 14.82 -10.30
C ASP A 115 5.67 14.49 -8.93
N ALA A 116 4.97 13.65 -8.16
CA ALA A 116 5.43 13.18 -6.87
C ALA A 116 6.63 12.23 -7.03
N TRP A 117 6.60 11.33 -8.02
CA TRP A 117 7.74 10.46 -8.33
C TRP A 117 8.97 11.24 -8.77
N ARG A 118 8.81 12.26 -9.61
CA ARG A 118 9.91 13.18 -9.97
C ARG A 118 10.47 13.91 -8.76
N THR A 119 9.59 14.31 -7.83
CA THR A 119 10.00 14.93 -6.57
C THR A 119 10.75 13.94 -5.69
N TYR A 120 10.27 12.70 -5.57
CA TYR A 120 10.92 11.63 -4.81
C TYR A 120 12.32 11.32 -5.38
N GLU A 121 12.44 11.18 -6.70
CA GLU A 121 13.72 11.01 -7.40
C GLU A 121 14.68 12.15 -7.11
N ARG A 122 14.23 13.40 -7.16
CA ARG A 122 15.08 14.56 -6.84
C ARG A 122 15.57 14.57 -5.39
N LEU A 123 14.74 14.09 -4.45
CA LEU A 123 15.08 14.08 -3.03
C LEU A 123 16.02 12.92 -2.66
N TYR A 124 15.83 11.74 -3.26
CA TYR A 124 16.46 10.50 -2.79
C TYR A 124 17.30 9.76 -3.85
N GLY A 125 17.15 10.09 -5.13
CA GLY A 125 17.89 9.48 -6.23
C GLY A 125 19.42 9.55 -6.08
N PRO A 126 20.02 10.71 -5.73
CA PRO A 126 21.47 10.83 -5.57
C PRO A 126 22.04 9.89 -4.51
N GLU A 127 21.40 9.83 -3.33
CA GLU A 127 21.84 8.97 -2.23
C GLU A 127 21.64 7.48 -2.56
N ALA A 128 20.48 7.14 -3.14
CA ALA A 128 20.20 5.78 -3.57
C ALA A 128 21.21 5.28 -4.62
N ALA A 129 21.60 6.14 -5.56
CA ALA A 129 22.60 5.82 -6.57
C ALA A 129 23.98 5.60 -5.97
N ARG A 130 24.39 6.44 -5.01
CA ARG A 130 25.65 6.30 -4.27
C ARG A 130 25.70 4.96 -3.53
N LEU A 131 24.66 4.67 -2.73
CA LEU A 131 24.56 3.42 -1.97
C LEU A 131 24.54 2.18 -2.87
N LEU A 132 23.87 2.24 -4.03
CA LEU A 132 23.87 1.14 -4.99
C LEU A 132 25.27 0.88 -5.55
N GLN A 133 26.00 1.94 -5.92
CA GLN A 133 27.37 1.79 -6.43
C GLN A 133 28.30 1.16 -5.39
N GLU A 134 28.18 1.57 -4.12
CA GLU A 134 28.94 1.01 -3.01
C GLU A 134 28.61 -0.47 -2.79
N ALA A 135 27.31 -0.81 -2.73
CA ALA A 135 26.83 -2.18 -2.57
C ALA A 135 27.32 -3.10 -3.69
N GLN A 136 27.30 -2.62 -4.94
CA GLN A 136 27.77 -3.38 -6.11
C GLN A 136 29.29 -3.59 -6.07
N ARG A 137 30.07 -2.61 -5.63
CA ARG A 137 31.53 -2.74 -5.49
C ARG A 137 31.91 -3.70 -4.37
N ALA A 138 31.17 -3.68 -3.26
CA ALA A 138 31.36 -4.60 -2.14
C ALA A 138 30.94 -6.05 -2.50
N GLY A 139 30.10 -6.23 -3.52
CA GLY A 139 29.58 -7.53 -3.92
C GLY A 139 28.58 -8.12 -2.92
N GLN A 140 28.11 -7.32 -1.97
CA GLN A 140 27.24 -7.77 -0.88
C GLN A 140 25.77 -7.61 -1.28
N ILE A 141 25.10 -8.75 -1.50
CA ILE A 141 23.68 -8.79 -1.85
C ILE A 141 22.79 -8.14 -0.78
N GLY A 142 23.21 -8.18 0.49
CA GLY A 142 22.50 -7.57 1.61
C GLY A 142 22.41 -6.04 1.49
N ASP A 143 23.48 -5.39 1.04
CA ASP A 143 23.48 -3.93 0.86
C ASP A 143 22.57 -3.51 -0.31
N VAL A 144 22.54 -4.32 -1.37
CA VAL A 144 21.59 -4.12 -2.48
C VAL A 144 20.15 -4.28 -1.99
N ASP A 145 19.89 -5.22 -1.08
CA ASP A 145 18.56 -5.39 -0.48
C ASP A 145 18.13 -4.18 0.33
N GLN A 146 19.06 -3.51 1.02
CA GLN A 146 18.78 -2.26 1.71
C GLN A 146 18.43 -1.14 0.73
N VAL A 147 19.12 -1.05 -0.41
CA VAL A 147 18.77 -0.07 -1.46
C VAL A 147 17.38 -0.35 -2.02
N ILE A 148 17.07 -1.61 -2.35
CA ILE A 148 15.74 -2.01 -2.85
C ILE A 148 14.68 -1.66 -1.80
N ARG A 149 14.91 -2.00 -0.54
CA ARG A 149 13.94 -1.78 0.54
C ARG A 149 13.63 -0.30 0.78
N ARG A 150 14.66 0.55 0.74
CA ARG A 150 14.57 1.97 1.14
C ARG A 150 14.28 2.91 -0.02
N TYR A 151 14.74 2.56 -1.23
CA TYR A 151 14.75 3.46 -2.37
C TYR A 151 14.13 2.83 -3.62
N PHE A 152 13.21 1.86 -3.45
CA PHE A 152 12.52 1.16 -4.53
C PHE A 152 12.04 2.12 -5.62
N HIS A 153 11.36 3.20 -5.24
CA HIS A 153 10.73 4.17 -6.13
C HIS A 153 11.71 5.09 -6.90
N THR A 154 13.02 4.95 -6.68
CA THR A 154 14.06 5.67 -7.47
C THR A 154 14.52 4.87 -8.68
N GLU A 155 15.25 5.52 -9.60
CA GLU A 155 15.98 4.81 -10.66
C GLU A 155 17.01 3.83 -10.10
N ALA A 156 17.70 4.19 -9.01
CA ALA A 156 18.64 3.31 -8.35
C ALA A 156 17.93 2.06 -7.77
N GLY A 157 16.72 2.21 -7.21
CA GLY A 157 15.89 1.08 -6.76
C GLY A 157 15.55 0.11 -7.90
N PHE A 158 15.12 0.65 -9.06
CA PHE A 158 14.89 -0.16 -10.26
C PHE A 158 16.15 -0.93 -10.69
N ARG A 159 17.30 -0.26 -10.74
CA ARG A 159 18.58 -0.85 -11.11
C ARG A 159 19.05 -1.89 -10.09
N ALA A 160 18.81 -1.65 -8.81
CA ALA A 160 19.14 -2.57 -7.72
C ALA A 160 18.36 -3.88 -7.86
N VAL A 161 17.05 -3.82 -8.13
CA VAL A 161 16.23 -5.01 -8.39
C VAL A 161 16.72 -5.75 -9.63
N CYS A 162 17.00 -5.04 -10.72
CA CYS A 162 17.52 -5.67 -11.95
C CYS A 162 18.86 -6.37 -11.71
N TRP A 163 19.76 -5.74 -10.97
CA TRP A 163 21.05 -6.31 -10.60
C TRP A 163 20.89 -7.55 -9.73
N LYS A 164 20.06 -7.49 -8.68
CA LYS A 164 19.77 -8.64 -7.80
C LYS A 164 19.17 -9.80 -8.58
N ALA A 165 18.23 -9.54 -9.49
CA ALA A 165 17.60 -10.58 -10.29
C ALA A 165 18.61 -11.24 -11.24
N SER A 166 19.50 -10.48 -11.88
CA SER A 166 20.62 -11.02 -12.65
C SER A 166 21.57 -11.86 -11.79
N TRP A 167 21.91 -11.39 -10.59
CA TRP A 167 22.75 -12.13 -9.65
C TRP A 167 22.18 -13.52 -9.31
N TRP A 168 20.85 -13.64 -9.19
CA TRP A 168 20.17 -14.93 -9.00
C TRP A 168 20.11 -15.78 -10.28
N MET A 169 19.89 -15.16 -11.45
CA MET A 169 19.92 -15.86 -12.74
C MET A 169 21.27 -16.52 -12.99
N ASP A 170 22.37 -15.81 -12.75
CA ASP A 170 23.73 -16.30 -12.99
C ASP A 170 24.07 -17.53 -12.13
N ARG A 171 23.32 -17.74 -11.04
CA ARG A 171 23.43 -18.90 -10.13
C ARG A 171 22.40 -19.99 -10.40
N GLY A 172 21.66 -19.90 -11.51
CA GLY A 172 20.60 -20.85 -11.85
C GLY A 172 19.36 -20.77 -10.94
N ARG A 173 19.25 -19.76 -10.08
CA ARG A 173 18.12 -19.58 -9.15
C ARG A 173 16.99 -18.82 -9.83
N PHE A 174 16.45 -19.38 -10.91
CA PHE A 174 15.49 -18.71 -11.79
C PHE A 174 14.19 -18.29 -11.09
N ARG A 175 13.69 -19.10 -10.13
CA ARG A 175 12.51 -18.74 -9.34
C ARG A 175 12.72 -17.47 -8.50
N MET A 176 13.91 -17.32 -7.92
CA MET A 176 14.25 -16.14 -7.12
C MET A 176 14.41 -14.90 -8.00
N ALA A 177 15.03 -15.04 -9.18
CA ALA A 177 15.12 -13.97 -10.16
C ALA A 177 13.72 -13.49 -10.61
N ALA A 178 12.83 -14.43 -10.97
CA ALA A 178 11.45 -14.12 -11.37
C ALA A 178 10.69 -13.38 -10.26
N HIS A 179 10.85 -13.81 -9.00
CA HIS A 179 10.22 -13.15 -7.86
C HIS A 179 10.71 -11.70 -7.67
N CYS A 180 12.01 -11.45 -7.87
CA CYS A 180 12.57 -10.10 -7.74
C CYS A 180 11.94 -9.09 -8.70
N TRP A 181 11.56 -9.49 -9.92
CA TRP A 181 10.95 -8.58 -10.89
C TRP A 181 9.45 -8.34 -10.69
N GLN A 182 8.75 -9.18 -9.91
CA GLN A 182 7.30 -9.03 -9.72
C GLN A 182 6.89 -7.64 -9.21
N PRO A 183 7.56 -7.04 -8.22
CA PRO A 183 7.24 -5.68 -7.77
C PRO A 183 7.43 -4.63 -8.87
N LEU A 184 8.49 -4.73 -9.70
CA LEU A 184 8.72 -3.76 -10.78
C LEU A 184 7.59 -3.77 -11.81
N LEU A 185 7.10 -4.96 -12.17
CA LEU A 185 6.03 -5.12 -13.17
C LEU A 185 4.67 -4.61 -12.67
N ARG A 186 4.49 -4.51 -11.35
CA ARG A 186 3.25 -4.04 -10.73
C ARG A 186 3.29 -2.57 -10.34
N SER A 187 4.47 -2.00 -10.17
CA SER A 187 4.61 -0.61 -9.74
C SER A 187 4.57 0.36 -10.93
N PRO A 188 3.67 1.35 -10.90
CA PRO A 188 3.52 2.29 -12.02
C PRO A 188 4.73 3.23 -12.16
N VAL A 189 5.50 3.48 -11.09
CA VAL A 189 6.70 4.36 -11.14
C VAL A 189 7.79 3.82 -12.08
N HIS A 190 7.80 2.51 -12.33
CA HIS A 190 8.79 1.86 -13.17
C HIS A 190 8.28 1.54 -14.57
N ALA A 191 7.01 1.80 -14.88
CA ALA A 191 6.39 1.39 -16.14
C ALA A 191 7.17 1.88 -17.38
N SER A 192 7.66 3.12 -17.37
CA SER A 192 8.46 3.69 -18.46
C SER A 192 9.87 3.12 -18.59
N ARG A 193 10.37 2.45 -17.55
CA ARG A 193 11.73 1.86 -17.50
C ARG A 193 11.74 0.39 -17.91
N ILE A 194 10.58 -0.24 -18.04
CA ILE A 194 10.45 -1.64 -18.45
C ILE A 194 10.72 -1.75 -19.96
N THR A 195 11.83 -2.38 -20.31
CA THR A 195 12.22 -2.60 -21.71
C THR A 195 11.80 -3.99 -22.21
N PRO A 196 11.68 -4.20 -23.53
CA PRO A 196 11.46 -5.53 -24.11
C PRO A 196 12.53 -6.56 -23.68
N SER A 197 13.78 -6.14 -23.55
CA SER A 197 14.87 -7.00 -23.09
C SER A 197 14.71 -7.45 -21.64
N LEU A 198 14.18 -6.58 -20.76
CA LEU A 198 13.84 -6.96 -19.39
C LEU A 198 12.70 -8.00 -19.38
N ILE A 199 11.64 -7.78 -20.17
CA ILE A 199 10.53 -8.73 -20.29
C ILE A 199 11.02 -10.10 -20.77
N GLN A 200 11.91 -10.15 -21.75
CA GLN A 200 12.50 -11.42 -22.21
C GLN A 200 13.24 -12.14 -21.07
N LYS A 201 14.03 -11.44 -20.26
CA LYS A 201 14.69 -12.02 -19.08
C LYS A 201 13.66 -12.57 -18.08
N VAL A 202 12.60 -11.82 -17.80
CA VAL A 202 11.52 -12.26 -16.91
C VAL A 202 10.87 -13.55 -17.41
N VAL A 203 10.46 -13.58 -18.69
CA VAL A 203 9.83 -14.75 -19.32
C VAL A 203 10.77 -15.95 -19.28
N LEU A 204 12.05 -15.75 -19.56
CA LEU A 204 13.06 -16.80 -19.45
C LEU A 204 13.12 -17.33 -18.01
N ALA A 205 13.26 -16.46 -17.00
CA ALA A 205 13.29 -16.90 -15.61
C ALA A 205 12.06 -17.74 -15.23
N TYR A 206 10.85 -17.32 -15.62
CA TYR A 206 9.64 -18.11 -15.36
C TYR A 206 9.68 -19.47 -16.05
N ARG A 207 10.04 -19.52 -17.34
CA ARG A 207 10.15 -20.78 -18.09
C ARG A 207 11.13 -21.76 -17.46
N TRP A 208 12.28 -21.28 -17.01
CA TRP A 208 13.31 -22.11 -16.38
C TRP A 208 12.98 -22.46 -14.92
N SER A 209 12.22 -21.62 -14.22
CA SER A 209 11.78 -21.89 -12.84
C SER A 209 10.83 -23.10 -12.71
N GLY A 210 10.15 -23.47 -13.80
CA GLY A 210 9.30 -24.66 -13.90
C GLY A 210 10.03 -25.91 -14.42
N ARG A 211 11.27 -25.77 -14.91
CA ARG A 211 12.10 -26.88 -15.43
C ARG A 211 13.17 -27.34 -14.45
N ALA A 212 13.53 -26.50 -13.48
CA ALA A 212 14.45 -26.85 -12.40
C ALA A 212 13.70 -27.69 -11.35
N ALA A 213 13.51 -28.98 -11.63
CA ALA A 213 13.13 -30.03 -10.71
C ALA A 213 14.13 -31.19 -10.87
#